data_AF-A0A1J3FNN4-F1
#
_entry.id   AF-A0A1J3FNN4-F1
#
_cell.length_a   1.000
_cell.length_b   1.000
_cell.length_c   1.000
_cell.angle_alpha   90.00
_cell.angle_beta   90.00
_cell.angle_gamma   90.00
#
_symmetry.space_group_name_H-M   'P 1'
#
loop_
_entity.id
_entity.type
_entity.pdbx_description
1 polymer ?
#
loop_
_entity_poly.entity_id
_entity_poly.type
_entity_poly.pdbx_seq_one_letter_code
_entity_poly.pdbx_strand_id
1 'polypeptide(L)'
;MGSSSSKRSSGRNNRSSSSSTFVQNPQQNYYAPQHSSAAPVSSNTYGFQAPSQPQKKQGKKYSLIGDDYRSIDEVTAALSQAGLESSNLIVGIDVTKSNEWTGERSFNRKCLHDIGAVLNPYEQAISIIGKTLSSFDEDNLIPCYGFGDATTHDQDVFSFYPDDTFCNGFEDVLTRYREIVPQLRLAGPTSFAPIIERAMTIVEE
;
A
#
# COMPACT_ATOMS: atom_id res chain seq x y z
N MET A 1 37.34 -41.72 49.89
CA MET A 1 37.96 -43.05 49.67
C MET A 1 36.90 -43.94 49.04
N GLY A 2 36.99 -44.55 47.88
CA GLY A 2 37.96 -44.58 46.79
C GLY A 2 37.39 -45.53 45.71
N SER A 3 37.70 -45.25 44.44
CA SER A 3 37.88 -46.20 43.32
C SER A 3 36.68 -47.07 42.88
N SER A 4 36.04 -46.84 41.73
CA SER A 4 36.45 -47.17 40.34
C SER A 4 36.11 -48.60 39.88
N SER A 5 35.31 -48.69 38.80
CA SER A 5 35.45 -49.56 37.59
C SER A 5 34.07 -49.94 37.02
N SER A 6 33.55 -49.25 35.98
CA SER A 6 33.76 -49.49 34.54
C SER A 6 33.11 -50.76 33.96
N LYS A 7 32.05 -50.58 33.15
CA LYS A 7 31.84 -51.34 31.89
C LYS A 7 31.07 -50.46 30.88
N ARG A 8 31.76 -50.17 29.78
CA ARG A 8 31.26 -49.50 28.57
C ARG A 8 30.35 -50.45 27.78
N SER A 9 29.26 -49.93 27.21
CA SER A 9 28.65 -50.50 26.01
C SER A 9 28.47 -49.41 24.97
N SER A 10 28.91 -49.71 23.76
CA SER A 10 29.09 -48.83 22.61
C SER A 10 27.87 -48.90 21.71
N GLY A 11 27.06 -47.84 21.70
CA GLY A 11 26.00 -47.62 20.70
C GLY A 11 26.55 -46.85 19.51
N ARG A 12 26.60 -47.50 18.34
CA ARG A 12 27.04 -46.92 17.06
C ARG A 12 26.03 -45.89 16.56
N ASN A 13 26.48 -44.66 16.34
CA ASN A 13 25.80 -43.65 15.54
C ASN A 13 25.84 -44.05 14.07
N ASN A 14 24.68 -44.34 13.47
CA ASN A 14 24.56 -44.54 12.03
C ASN A 14 24.11 -43.23 11.38
N ARG A 15 25.07 -42.47 10.84
CA ARG A 15 24.80 -41.33 9.95
C ARG A 15 24.72 -41.88 8.53
N SER A 16 23.51 -41.94 7.96
CA SER A 16 23.32 -42.15 6.53
C SER A 16 23.29 -40.81 5.82
N SER A 17 24.41 -40.48 5.17
CA SER A 17 24.51 -39.52 4.08
C SER A 17 23.72 -40.03 2.88
N SER A 18 22.80 -39.24 2.35
CA SER A 18 22.23 -39.46 1.02
C SER A 18 22.37 -38.19 0.21
N SER A 19 23.16 -38.33 -0.85
CA SER A 19 23.58 -37.28 -1.77
C SER A 19 22.58 -37.15 -2.92
N SER A 20 22.31 -35.88 -3.27
CA SER A 20 22.07 -35.33 -4.60
C SER A 20 21.05 -35.99 -5.54
N THR A 21 19.98 -35.25 -5.86
CA THR A 21 19.65 -34.95 -7.27
C THR A 21 18.95 -33.60 -7.36
N PHE A 22 19.69 -32.57 -7.79
CA PHE A 22 19.13 -31.28 -8.20
C PHE A 22 18.40 -31.49 -9.53
N VAL A 23 17.09 -31.30 -9.55
CA VAL A 23 16.33 -31.19 -10.79
C VAL A 23 16.46 -29.75 -11.28
N GLN A 24 17.12 -29.60 -12.42
CA GLN A 24 17.31 -28.37 -13.18
C GLN A 24 15.95 -27.89 -13.73
N ASN A 25 15.50 -26.71 -13.32
CA ASN A 25 14.37 -26.04 -13.94
C ASN A 25 14.90 -25.14 -15.09
N PRO A 26 14.34 -25.21 -16.31
CA PRO A 26 14.88 -24.49 -17.46
C PRO A 26 14.65 -22.98 -17.35
N GLN A 27 15.69 -22.20 -17.64
CA GLN A 27 15.64 -20.75 -17.74
C GLN A 27 14.72 -20.33 -18.90
N GLN A 28 13.63 -19.61 -18.60
CA GLN A 28 12.94 -18.80 -19.59
C GLN A 28 13.60 -17.42 -19.65
N ASN A 29 14.36 -17.22 -20.73
CA ASN A 29 14.93 -15.94 -21.14
C ASN A 29 13.82 -14.92 -21.42
N TYR A 30 13.74 -13.87 -20.61
CA TYR A 30 13.05 -12.64 -21.02
C TYR A 30 13.97 -11.87 -21.97
N TYR A 31 13.62 -11.87 -23.26
CA TYR A 31 14.23 -10.99 -24.26
C TYR A 31 13.71 -9.56 -24.09
N ALA A 32 14.61 -8.62 -23.80
CA ALA A 32 14.35 -7.19 -23.95
C ALA A 32 14.56 -6.78 -25.42
N PRO A 33 13.70 -5.96 -26.05
CA PRO A 33 13.93 -5.48 -27.41
C PRO A 33 15.10 -4.48 -27.43
N GLN A 34 16.14 -4.78 -28.20
CA GLN A 34 17.24 -3.86 -28.49
C GLN A 34 16.76 -2.74 -29.42
N HIS A 35 16.60 -1.53 -28.91
CA HIS A 35 16.49 -0.34 -29.76
C HIS A 35 17.88 0.09 -30.23
N SER A 36 18.07 0.05 -31.55
CA SER A 36 19.29 0.40 -32.26
C SER A 36 19.57 1.90 -32.15
N SER A 37 20.79 2.25 -31.75
CA SER A 37 21.31 3.61 -31.72
C SER A 37 21.49 4.15 -33.14
N ALA A 38 20.65 5.09 -33.58
CA ALA A 38 20.88 5.86 -34.79
C ALA A 38 21.70 7.12 -34.45
N ALA A 39 22.86 7.28 -35.11
CA ALA A 39 23.71 8.46 -35.02
C ALA A 39 23.02 9.70 -35.62
N PRO A 40 23.21 10.92 -35.08
CA PRO A 40 22.65 12.12 -35.69
C PRO A 40 23.51 12.57 -36.87
N VAL A 41 22.87 12.65 -38.04
CA VAL A 41 23.39 13.27 -39.26
C VAL A 41 23.32 14.80 -39.09
N SER A 42 24.44 15.47 -39.33
CA SER A 42 24.56 16.93 -39.32
C SER A 42 23.70 17.55 -40.43
N SER A 43 22.83 18.50 -40.09
CA SER A 43 22.10 19.31 -41.08
C SER A 43 22.37 20.79 -40.86
N ASN A 44 22.90 21.42 -41.91
CA ASN A 44 23.32 22.81 -42.01
C ASN A 44 22.19 23.82 -41.70
N THR A 45 22.59 24.85 -40.98
CA THR A 45 21.89 26.11 -40.75
C THR A 45 21.62 26.86 -42.05
N TYR A 46 20.34 27.12 -42.35
CA TYR A 46 19.91 28.29 -43.12
C TYR A 46 18.68 28.89 -42.45
N GLY A 47 18.82 30.15 -42.03
CA GLY A 47 17.84 30.87 -41.24
C GLY A 47 16.63 31.32 -42.04
N PHE A 48 15.46 31.18 -41.43
CA PHE A 48 14.29 32.02 -41.69
C PHE A 48 13.60 32.29 -40.35
N GLN A 49 13.56 33.56 -39.95
CA GLN A 49 12.82 34.03 -38.79
C GLN A 49 11.32 34.06 -39.12
N ALA A 50 10.53 33.23 -38.43
CA ALA A 50 9.08 33.34 -38.42
C ALA A 50 8.63 34.32 -37.32
N PRO A 51 7.58 35.12 -37.52
CA PRO A 51 7.12 36.11 -36.53
C PRO A 51 6.58 35.41 -35.29
N SER A 52 7.00 35.89 -34.12
CA SER A 52 6.56 35.44 -32.80
C SER A 52 5.09 35.76 -32.57
N GLN A 53 4.24 34.73 -32.61
CA GLN A 53 2.92 34.79 -31.98
C GLN A 53 3.10 34.83 -30.45
N PRO A 54 2.31 35.63 -29.72
CA PRO A 54 2.37 35.62 -28.26
C PRO A 54 1.91 34.24 -27.78
N GLN A 55 2.85 33.42 -27.34
CA GLN A 55 2.57 32.22 -26.57
C GLN A 55 1.84 32.66 -25.30
N LYS A 56 0.50 32.54 -25.31
CA LYS A 56 -0.27 32.48 -24.07
C LYS A 56 0.37 31.36 -23.26
N LYS A 57 1.13 31.73 -22.21
CA LYS A 57 1.64 30.80 -21.22
C LYS A 57 0.43 30.05 -20.69
N GLN A 58 0.24 28.82 -21.17
CA GLN A 58 -0.65 27.88 -20.52
C GLN A 58 -0.12 27.77 -19.09
N GLY A 59 -0.85 28.36 -18.13
CA GLY A 59 -0.49 28.24 -16.73
C GLY A 59 -0.32 26.76 -16.43
N LYS A 60 0.84 26.40 -15.87
CA LYS A 60 1.07 25.03 -15.39
C LYS A 60 -0.04 24.76 -14.38
N LYS A 61 -1.06 24.00 -14.78
CA LYS A 61 -2.26 23.73 -13.97
C LYS A 61 -1.97 22.96 -12.69
N TYR A 62 -0.76 22.42 -12.54
CA TYR A 62 -0.32 21.69 -11.37
C TYR A 62 1.14 22.07 -11.09
N SER A 63 1.35 22.88 -10.05
CA SER A 63 2.65 23.01 -9.38
C SER A 63 2.80 21.86 -8.39
N LEU A 64 4.03 21.39 -8.21
CA LEU A 64 4.34 20.51 -7.08
C LEU A 64 3.91 21.24 -5.80
N ILE A 65 3.06 20.62 -4.99
CA ILE A 65 2.77 21.11 -3.64
C ILE A 65 4.04 20.82 -2.82
N GLY A 66 4.67 21.86 -2.29
CA GLY A 66 5.84 21.70 -1.42
C GLY A 66 5.44 21.18 -0.04
N ASP A 67 6.36 20.51 0.66
CA ASP A 67 6.20 20.19 2.08
C ASP A 67 6.38 21.47 2.91
N ASP A 68 5.32 22.29 2.95
CA ASP A 68 5.32 23.61 3.61
C ASP A 68 4.80 23.57 5.06
N TYR A 69 4.46 22.39 5.58
CA TYR A 69 3.83 22.19 6.89
C TYR A 69 4.69 21.37 7.85
N ARG A 70 4.74 21.77 9.12
CA ARG A 70 5.59 21.17 10.17
C ARG A 70 4.79 20.46 11.27
N SER A 71 3.46 20.57 11.26
CA SER A 71 2.58 19.90 12.22
C SER A 71 1.23 19.54 11.59
N ILE A 72 0.49 18.63 12.24
CA ILE A 72 -0.89 18.30 11.87
C ILE A 72 -1.78 19.55 11.95
N ASP A 73 -1.61 20.37 12.99
CA ASP A 73 -2.41 21.59 13.17
C ASP A 73 -2.22 22.59 12.02
N GLU A 74 -0.99 22.70 11.49
CA GLU A 74 -0.72 23.54 10.31
C GLU A 74 -1.43 23.01 9.05
N VAL A 75 -1.47 21.68 8.86
CA VAL A 75 -2.19 21.05 7.74
C VAL A 75 -3.70 21.26 7.89
N THR A 76 -4.27 21.00 9.06
CA THR A 76 -5.71 21.21 9.33
C THR A 76 -6.09 22.68 9.11
N ALA A 77 -5.29 23.62 9.61
CA ALA A 77 -5.54 25.05 9.40
C ALA A 77 -5.48 25.44 7.91
N ALA A 78 -4.53 24.89 7.16
CA ALA A 78 -4.42 25.17 5.73
C ALA A 78 -5.58 24.62 4.92
N LEU A 79 -6.09 23.42 5.25
CA LEU A 79 -7.28 22.84 4.62
C LEU A 79 -8.51 23.71 4.86
N SER A 80 -8.70 24.17 6.10
CA SER A 80 -9.79 25.10 6.43
C SER A 80 -9.67 26.43 5.67
N GLN A 81 -8.46 27.02 5.60
CA GLN A 81 -8.21 28.26 4.85
C GLN A 81 -8.41 28.10 3.33
N ALA A 82 -8.21 26.90 2.79
CA ALA A 82 -8.46 26.60 1.38
C ALA A 82 -9.96 26.47 1.05
N GLY A 83 -10.85 26.60 2.04
CA GLY A 83 -12.29 26.51 1.85
C GLY A 83 -12.84 25.08 1.94
N LEU A 84 -12.12 24.15 2.58
CA LEU A 84 -12.72 22.90 3.01
C LEU A 84 -13.66 23.20 4.18
N GLU A 85 -14.90 23.52 3.86
CA GLU A 85 -15.95 23.84 4.84
C GLU A 85 -16.64 22.57 5.33
N SER A 86 -16.85 21.62 4.42
CA SER A 86 -17.47 20.35 4.71
C SER A 86 -17.12 19.28 3.67
N SER A 87 -17.01 18.03 4.13
CA SER A 87 -16.68 16.88 3.31
C SER A 87 -17.26 15.62 3.94
N ASN A 88 -17.39 14.55 3.15
CA ASN A 88 -17.59 13.19 3.65
C ASN A 88 -16.38 12.36 3.24
N LEU A 89 -15.98 11.43 4.09
CA LEU A 89 -14.78 10.62 3.88
C LEU A 89 -15.12 9.15 3.63
N ILE A 90 -14.52 8.57 2.60
CA ILE A 90 -14.61 7.13 2.28
C ILE A 90 -13.22 6.51 2.45
N VAL A 91 -13.14 5.36 3.12
CA VAL A 91 -11.88 4.65 3.38
C VAL A 91 -11.86 3.31 2.64
N GLY A 92 -10.81 3.12 1.83
CA GLY A 92 -10.51 1.85 1.16
C GLY A 92 -9.17 1.29 1.62
N ILE A 93 -9.15 0.04 2.07
CA ILE A 93 -7.95 -0.63 2.59
C ILE A 93 -7.54 -1.77 1.65
N ASP A 94 -6.32 -1.67 1.11
CA ASP A 94 -5.68 -2.75 0.35
C ASP A 94 -5.31 -3.88 1.31
N VAL A 95 -5.89 -5.07 1.11
CA VAL A 95 -5.67 -6.30 1.89
C VAL A 95 -5.01 -7.39 1.02
N THR A 96 -4.22 -6.98 0.04
CA THR A 96 -3.50 -7.90 -0.86
C THR A 96 -2.28 -8.54 -0.20
N LYS A 97 -1.86 -9.67 -0.75
CA LYS A 97 -0.74 -10.48 -0.23
C LYS A 97 0.59 -9.76 -0.30
N SER A 98 0.77 -8.77 -1.17
CA SER A 98 2.01 -7.99 -1.23
C SER A 98 2.40 -7.33 0.08
N ASN A 99 1.43 -7.05 0.94
CA ASN A 99 1.66 -6.53 2.28
C ASN A 99 2.54 -7.43 3.16
N GLU A 100 2.64 -8.73 2.87
CA GLU A 100 3.53 -9.65 3.60
C GLU A 100 5.02 -9.30 3.42
N TRP A 101 5.41 -8.73 2.27
CA TRP A 101 6.83 -8.49 1.94
C TRP A 101 7.19 -7.02 1.72
N THR A 102 6.24 -6.12 1.46
CA THR A 102 6.52 -4.70 1.23
C THR A 102 6.98 -3.96 2.50
N GLY A 103 6.78 -4.55 3.68
CA GLY A 103 7.37 -4.10 4.94
C GLY A 103 8.85 -4.46 5.15
N GLU A 104 9.53 -5.08 4.17
CA GLU A 104 10.93 -5.53 4.29
C GLU A 104 11.87 -4.46 4.83
N ARG A 105 11.75 -3.22 4.31
CA ARG A 105 12.64 -2.11 4.65
C ARG A 105 12.02 -1.11 5.62
N SER A 106 10.70 -0.95 5.57
CA SER A 106 9.97 0.12 6.27
C SER A 106 9.33 -0.36 7.58
N PHE A 107 9.13 -1.66 7.76
CA PHE A 107 8.41 -2.20 8.91
C PHE A 107 9.09 -3.47 9.45
N ASN A 108 10.41 -3.42 9.58
CA ASN A 108 11.22 -4.45 10.23
C ASN A 108 10.98 -5.87 9.67
N ARG A 109 10.76 -5.99 8.34
CA ARG A 109 10.47 -7.25 7.65
C ARG A 109 9.18 -7.94 8.11
N LYS A 110 8.26 -7.19 8.72
CA LYS A 110 6.93 -7.66 9.09
C LYS A 110 5.93 -7.35 7.98
N CYS A 111 4.83 -8.09 8.00
CA CYS A 111 3.66 -7.75 7.20
C CYS A 111 3.17 -6.34 7.56
N LEU A 112 2.79 -5.53 6.57
CA LEU A 112 2.23 -4.19 6.80
C LEU A 112 0.89 -4.22 7.57
N HIS A 113 0.24 -5.39 7.65
CA HIS A 113 -0.95 -5.62 8.47
C HIS A 113 -0.67 -6.31 9.82
N ASP A 114 0.60 -6.51 10.22
CA ASP A 114 0.92 -7.16 11.51
C ASP A 114 0.32 -6.37 12.67
N ILE A 115 -0.59 -6.98 13.44
CA ILE A 115 -1.22 -6.36 14.61
C ILE A 115 -0.36 -6.68 15.84
N GLY A 116 0.14 -5.64 16.50
CA GLY A 116 1.00 -5.81 17.67
C GLY A 116 0.99 -4.63 18.62
N ALA A 117 2.04 -4.55 19.44
CA ALA A 117 2.24 -3.44 20.39
C ALA A 117 2.64 -2.13 19.70
N VAL A 118 3.27 -2.21 18.52
CA VAL A 118 3.61 -1.06 17.69
C VAL A 118 2.58 -1.00 16.56
N LEU A 119 2.03 0.18 16.32
CA LEU A 119 1.09 0.41 15.22
C LEU A 119 1.76 0.10 13.88
N ASN A 120 1.12 -0.71 13.05
CA ASN A 120 1.57 -0.91 11.68
C ASN A 120 1.28 0.32 10.80
N PRO A 121 1.85 0.41 9.59
CA PRO A 121 1.69 1.59 8.75
C PRO A 121 0.24 1.94 8.39
N TYR A 122 -0.66 0.94 8.27
CA TYR A 122 -2.08 1.21 8.06
C TYR A 122 -2.73 1.84 9.30
N GLU A 123 -2.45 1.31 10.50
CA GLU A 123 -2.96 1.89 11.76
C GLU A 123 -2.47 3.32 11.97
N GLN A 124 -1.20 3.58 11.63
CA GLN A 124 -0.61 4.92 11.68
C GLN A 124 -1.32 5.87 10.69
N ALA A 125 -1.53 5.43 9.45
CA ALA A 125 -2.21 6.22 8.43
C ALA A 125 -3.66 6.55 8.82
N ILE A 126 -4.45 5.56 9.23
CA ILE A 126 -5.82 5.73 9.73
C ILE A 126 -5.84 6.75 10.88
N SER A 127 -4.90 6.63 11.83
CA SER A 127 -4.81 7.54 12.98
C SER A 127 -4.47 8.97 12.58
N ILE A 128 -3.55 9.16 11.62
CA ILE A 128 -3.13 10.49 11.16
C ILE A 128 -4.27 11.14 10.38
N ILE A 129 -4.88 10.40 9.45
CA ILE A 129 -6.02 10.88 8.65
C ILE A 129 -7.16 11.30 9.57
N GLY A 130 -7.52 10.47 10.55
CA GLY A 130 -8.53 10.80 11.55
C GLY A 130 -8.23 12.09 12.31
N LYS A 131 -6.98 12.28 12.75
CA LYS A 131 -6.58 13.52 13.45
C LYS A 131 -6.60 14.75 12.56
N THR A 132 -6.31 14.60 11.27
CA THR A 132 -6.23 15.74 10.33
C THR A 132 -7.57 16.11 9.73
N LEU A 133 -8.42 15.12 9.42
CA LEU A 133 -9.60 15.30 8.57
C LEU A 133 -10.95 15.15 9.31
N SER A 134 -11.00 14.55 10.51
CA SER A 134 -12.27 14.32 11.21
C SER A 134 -13.07 15.59 11.50
N SER A 135 -12.42 16.74 11.67
CA SER A 135 -13.10 18.02 11.88
C SER A 135 -13.85 18.54 10.64
N PHE A 136 -13.59 17.97 9.47
CA PHE A 136 -14.22 18.34 8.21
C PHE A 136 -15.28 17.33 7.75
N ASP A 137 -15.44 16.22 8.46
CA ASP A 137 -16.45 15.20 8.16
C ASP A 137 -17.80 15.66 8.72
N GLU A 138 -18.83 15.77 7.88
CA GLU A 138 -20.11 16.40 8.28
C GLU A 138 -20.88 15.58 9.32
N ASP A 139 -20.87 14.26 9.19
CA ASP A 139 -21.70 13.35 9.97
C ASP A 139 -20.89 12.37 10.85
N ASN A 140 -19.56 12.36 10.72
CA ASN A 140 -18.66 11.41 11.37
C ASN A 140 -18.96 9.94 10.97
N LEU A 141 -19.64 9.72 9.84
CA LEU A 141 -19.94 8.39 9.32
C LEU A 141 -18.99 8.07 8.18
N ILE A 142 -18.16 7.05 8.37
CA ILE A 142 -17.10 6.69 7.44
C ILE A 142 -17.45 5.36 6.75
N PRO A 143 -17.91 5.36 5.49
CA PRO A 143 -17.96 4.16 4.67
C PRO A 143 -16.55 3.56 4.57
N CYS A 144 -16.38 2.32 5.07
CA CYS A 144 -15.07 1.68 5.15
C CYS A 144 -15.08 0.30 4.52
N TYR A 145 -14.17 0.08 3.58
CA TYR A 145 -14.10 -1.11 2.74
C TYR A 145 -12.69 -1.70 2.69
N GLY A 146 -12.62 -3.02 2.52
CA GLY A 146 -11.38 -3.71 2.16
C GLY A 146 -11.49 -4.38 0.79
N PHE A 147 -10.35 -4.56 0.12
CA PHE A 147 -10.27 -5.22 -1.19
C PHE A 147 -8.95 -5.99 -1.35
N GLY A 148 -8.90 -6.96 -2.27
CA GLY A 148 -7.68 -7.72 -2.54
C GLY A 148 -7.44 -8.93 -1.64
N ASP A 149 -8.35 -9.21 -0.71
CA ASP A 149 -8.34 -10.44 0.06
C ASP A 149 -8.86 -11.62 -0.80
N ALA A 150 -8.82 -12.84 -0.25
CA ALA A 150 -9.20 -14.02 -0.99
C ALA A 150 -10.72 -14.17 -1.23
N THR A 151 -11.55 -13.29 -0.68
CA THR A 151 -12.98 -13.23 -0.99
C THR A 151 -13.27 -12.27 -2.13
N THR A 152 -12.53 -11.16 -2.23
CA THR A 152 -12.76 -10.09 -3.21
C THR A 152 -11.86 -10.14 -4.44
N HIS A 153 -10.61 -10.62 -4.30
CA HIS A 153 -9.57 -10.56 -5.34
C HIS A 153 -9.49 -9.14 -5.94
N ASP A 154 -9.46 -9.02 -7.27
CA ASP A 154 -9.42 -7.76 -8.00
C ASP A 154 -10.78 -7.30 -8.56
N GLN A 155 -11.88 -7.94 -8.11
CA GLN A 155 -13.22 -7.76 -8.68
C GLN A 155 -14.19 -7.02 -7.78
N ASP A 156 -14.06 -7.15 -6.46
CA ASP A 156 -15.03 -6.65 -5.49
C ASP A 156 -14.39 -5.92 -4.32
N VAL A 157 -15.23 -5.37 -3.44
CA VAL A 157 -14.88 -4.90 -2.11
C VAL A 157 -15.76 -5.57 -1.06
N PHE A 158 -15.29 -5.67 0.18
CA PHE A 158 -16.12 -6.04 1.32
C PHE A 158 -16.26 -4.86 2.27
N SER A 159 -17.43 -4.71 2.89
CA SER A 159 -17.67 -3.69 3.91
C SER A 159 -17.15 -4.14 5.27
N PHE A 160 -16.69 -3.19 6.08
CA PHE A 160 -16.17 -3.45 7.43
C PHE A 160 -17.25 -3.94 8.39
N TYR A 161 -18.50 -3.51 8.19
CA TYR A 161 -19.67 -3.99 8.91
C TYR A 161 -20.65 -4.69 7.96
N PRO A 162 -21.46 -5.65 8.45
CA PRO A 162 -22.58 -6.19 7.70
C PRO A 162 -23.57 -5.11 7.26
N ASP A 163 -24.32 -5.42 6.20
CA ASP A 163 -25.38 -4.56 5.65
C ASP A 163 -24.91 -3.15 5.27
N ASP A 164 -23.62 -3.00 4.94
CA ASP A 164 -23.00 -1.71 4.57
C ASP A 164 -23.13 -0.60 5.63
N THR A 165 -23.21 -0.97 6.91
CA THR A 165 -23.22 0.03 7.99
C THR A 165 -21.88 0.78 8.05
N PHE A 166 -21.94 2.11 8.17
CA PHE A 166 -20.74 2.96 8.23
C PHE A 166 -20.10 2.96 9.61
N CYS A 167 -18.78 3.14 9.65
CA CYS A 167 -18.04 3.31 10.90
C CYS A 167 -18.37 4.67 11.53
N ASN A 168 -18.46 4.73 12.85
CA ASN A 168 -18.64 5.99 13.58
C ASN A 168 -17.26 6.63 13.87
N GLY A 169 -16.74 7.36 12.87
CA GLY A 169 -15.47 8.05 12.92
C GLY A 169 -14.24 7.13 12.79
N PHE A 170 -13.07 7.76 12.71
CA PHE A 170 -11.79 7.05 12.50
C PHE A 170 -11.36 6.16 13.68
N GLU A 171 -11.87 6.42 14.89
CA GLU A 171 -11.63 5.54 16.04
C GLU A 171 -12.30 4.17 15.85
N ASP A 172 -13.53 4.16 15.31
CA ASP A 172 -14.25 2.95 14.97
C ASP A 172 -13.61 2.25 13.75
N VAL A 173 -13.18 3.00 12.73
CA VAL A 173 -12.41 2.44 11.61
C VAL A 173 -11.16 1.70 12.09
N LEU A 174 -10.37 2.32 12.99
CA LEU A 174 -9.17 1.70 13.55
C LEU A 174 -9.49 0.46 14.38
N THR A 175 -10.54 0.54 15.20
CA THR A 175 -11.01 -0.58 16.03
C THR A 175 -11.40 -1.75 15.14
N ARG A 176 -12.22 -1.48 14.12
CA ARG A 176 -12.73 -2.51 13.22
C ARG A 176 -11.65 -3.10 12.32
N TYR A 177 -10.70 -2.29 11.85
CA TYR A 177 -9.51 -2.74 11.15
C TYR A 177 -8.75 -3.80 11.97
N ARG A 178 -8.50 -3.52 13.26
CA ARG A 178 -7.77 -4.45 14.16
C ARG A 178 -8.53 -5.76 14.41
N GLU A 179 -9.86 -5.74 14.33
CA GLU A 179 -10.70 -6.93 14.50
C GLU A 179 -10.74 -7.81 13.25
N ILE A 180 -10.93 -7.21 12.07
CA ILE A 180 -11.21 -7.99 10.85
C ILE A 180 -9.94 -8.47 10.18
N VAL A 181 -8.90 -7.63 10.10
CA VAL A 181 -7.73 -7.90 9.26
C VAL A 181 -6.98 -9.18 9.66
N PRO A 182 -6.83 -9.53 10.96
CA PRO A 182 -6.23 -10.81 11.36
C PRO A 182 -7.00 -12.05 10.88
N GLN A 183 -8.28 -11.91 10.51
CA GLN A 183 -9.14 -13.01 10.07
C GLN A 183 -9.13 -13.18 8.54
N LEU A 184 -8.58 -12.21 7.81
CA LEU A 184 -8.59 -12.20 6.35
C LEU A 184 -7.44 -13.03 5.78
N ARG A 185 -7.69 -13.65 4.62
CA ARG A 185 -6.65 -14.30 3.83
C ARG A 185 -6.19 -13.36 2.73
N LEU A 186 -4.98 -12.80 2.87
CA LEU A 186 -4.42 -11.90 1.88
C LEU A 186 -4.25 -12.60 0.51
N ALA A 187 -4.65 -11.95 -0.57
CA ALA A 187 -4.61 -12.53 -1.92
C ALA A 187 -4.22 -11.50 -3.00
N GLY A 188 -4.95 -11.47 -4.11
CA GLY A 188 -4.73 -10.59 -5.26
C GLY A 188 -5.47 -11.11 -6.48
N PRO A 189 -5.27 -10.54 -7.68
CA PRO A 189 -4.40 -9.41 -8.00
C PRO A 189 -4.81 -8.09 -7.31
N THR A 190 -3.99 -7.05 -7.48
CA THR A 190 -4.31 -5.71 -6.96
C THR A 190 -4.98 -4.88 -8.05
N SER A 191 -6.22 -4.46 -7.81
CA SER A 191 -6.93 -3.48 -8.63
C SER A 191 -7.64 -2.48 -7.72
N PHE A 192 -7.56 -1.19 -8.05
CA PHE A 192 -8.33 -0.15 -7.36
C PHE A 192 -9.70 0.11 -8.02
N ALA A 193 -9.99 -0.52 -9.16
CA ALA A 193 -11.27 -0.32 -9.83
C ALA A 193 -12.47 -0.61 -8.91
N PRO A 194 -12.53 -1.73 -8.15
CA PRO A 194 -13.69 -2.03 -7.31
C PRO A 194 -13.93 -0.97 -6.22
N ILE A 195 -12.87 -0.47 -5.57
CA ILE A 195 -13.00 0.53 -4.51
C ILE A 195 -13.36 1.92 -5.05
N ILE A 196 -12.86 2.27 -6.24
CA ILE A 196 -13.23 3.52 -6.91
C ILE A 196 -14.69 3.46 -7.37
N GLU A 197 -15.12 2.33 -7.95
CA GLU A 197 -16.51 2.11 -8.35
C GLU A 197 -17.48 2.16 -7.16
N ARG A 198 -17.09 1.57 -6.03
CA ARG A 198 -17.86 1.68 -4.79
C ARG A 198 -17.96 3.13 -4.31
N ALA A 199 -16.86 3.88 -4.35
CA ALA A 199 -16.86 5.29 -3.98
C ALA A 199 -17.75 6.13 -4.93
N MET A 200 -17.73 5.85 -6.24
CA MET A 200 -18.64 6.52 -7.20
C MET A 200 -20.11 6.23 -6.85
N THR A 201 -20.45 5.00 -6.49
CA THR A 201 -21.82 4.63 -6.08
C THR A 201 -22.28 5.44 -4.87
N ILE A 202 -21.43 5.55 -3.84
CA ILE A 202 -21.75 6.31 -2.61
C ILE A 202 -21.91 7.81 -2.90
N VAL A 203 -21.15 8.35 -3.85
CA VAL A 203 -21.25 9.77 -4.24
C VAL A 203 -22.52 10.06 -5.07
N GLU A 204 -23.07 9.05 -5.73
CA GLU A 204 -24.32 9.18 -6.51
C GLU A 204 -25.59 9.06 -5.65
N GLU A 205 -25.49 8.52 -4.43
CA GLU A 205 -26.59 8.39 -3.44
C GLU A 205 -26.91 9.72 -2.74
#